data_AF-A0A919PPX0-F1
#
_entry.id   AF-A0A919PPX0-F1
#
_cell.length_a   1.000
_cell.length_b   1.000
_cell.length_c   1.000
_cell.angle_alpha   90.00
_cell.angle_beta   90.00
_cell.angle_gamma   90.00
#
_symmetry.space_group_name_H-M   'P 1'
#
loop_
_entity.id
_entity.type
_entity.pdbx_description
1 polymer ?
#
loop_
_entity_poly.entity_id
_entity_poly.type
_entity_poly.pdbx_seq_one_letter_code
_entity_poly.pdbx_strand_id
1 'polypeptide(L)'
;MATWGPEPFASDAGQDLLDRLAGSTDDERLAVLREILGGVSRIGERGFDWFEQDVVDAAALVALSVPGGMEQLADIGHGAEAAVVIGGVDIGLRTQALVGLELMLQPGNDWHDTWIDGDEDCEGARTAHAIAAVLRSSSVLPG
;
A
#
# COMPACT_ATOMS: atom_id res chain seq x y z
N MET A 1 -16.92 -0.91 -16.62
CA MET A 1 -15.51 -0.93 -17.06
C MET A 1 -14.73 -0.61 -15.81
N ALA A 2 -14.11 -1.61 -15.20
CA ALA A 2 -13.23 -1.38 -14.05
C ALA A 2 -12.06 -0.55 -14.55
N THR A 3 -11.84 0.60 -13.93
CA THR A 3 -10.66 1.42 -14.19
C THR A 3 -9.51 0.72 -13.47
N TRP A 4 -8.43 0.45 -14.18
CA TRP A 4 -7.23 -0.16 -13.60
C TRP A 4 -6.09 0.81 -13.86
N GLY A 5 -5.47 1.28 -12.78
CA GLY A 5 -4.24 2.05 -12.80
C GLY A 5 -3.27 1.48 -11.76
N PRO A 6 -1.96 1.73 -11.91
CA PRO A 6 -0.96 1.27 -10.95
C PRO A 6 -0.90 2.14 -9.69
N GLU A 7 -1.65 3.24 -9.70
CA GLU A 7 -1.78 4.15 -8.58
C GLU A 7 -2.58 3.47 -7.44
N PRO A 8 -2.21 3.71 -6.18
CA PRO A 8 -2.97 3.22 -5.05
C PRO A 8 -4.43 3.61 -5.16
N PHE A 9 -5.32 2.66 -4.88
CA PHE A 9 -6.78 2.85 -4.89
C PHE A 9 -7.39 3.21 -6.25
N ALA A 10 -6.64 3.16 -7.36
CA ALA A 10 -7.18 3.41 -8.70
C ALA A 10 -7.95 2.22 -9.30
N SER A 11 -8.07 1.12 -8.54
CA SER A 11 -8.82 -0.08 -8.91
C SER A 11 -10.11 -0.21 -8.09
N ASP A 12 -11.09 -0.95 -8.64
CA ASP A 12 -12.33 -1.28 -7.91
C ASP A 12 -12.01 -1.99 -6.57
N ALA A 13 -11.01 -2.87 -6.55
CA ALA A 13 -10.55 -3.55 -5.32
C ALA A 13 -9.99 -2.55 -4.28
N GLY A 14 -9.22 -1.56 -4.74
CA GLY A 14 -8.68 -0.52 -3.88
C GLY A 14 -9.79 0.40 -3.33
N GLN A 15 -10.82 0.71 -4.12
CA GLN A 15 -11.99 1.43 -3.63
C GLN A 15 -12.80 0.60 -2.61
N ASP A 16 -12.98 -0.70 -2.86
CA ASP A 16 -13.63 -1.62 -1.92
C ASP A 16 -12.86 -1.70 -0.59
N LEU A 17 -11.51 -1.67 -0.63
CA LEU A 17 -10.66 -1.60 0.55
C LEU A 17 -10.90 -0.29 1.32
N LEU A 18 -10.91 0.86 0.65
CA LEU A 18 -11.18 2.15 1.29
C LEU A 18 -12.57 2.18 1.94
N ASP A 19 -13.60 1.69 1.26
CA ASP A 19 -14.96 1.62 1.78
C ASP A 19 -15.05 0.71 3.02
N ARG A 20 -14.37 -0.44 3.00
CA ARG A 20 -14.28 -1.34 4.15
C ARG A 20 -13.61 -0.67 5.34
N LEU A 21 -12.54 0.09 5.11
CA LEU A 21 -11.80 0.76 6.18
C LEU A 21 -12.53 2.00 6.70
N ALA A 22 -13.29 2.71 5.86
CA ALA A 22 -14.06 3.90 6.25
C ALA A 22 -15.08 3.62 7.37
N GLY A 23 -15.71 2.44 7.34
CA GLY A 23 -16.65 2.00 8.38
C GLY A 23 -16.00 1.37 9.63
N SER A 24 -14.68 1.20 9.64
CA SER A 24 -13.95 0.44 10.66
C SER A 24 -13.29 1.36 11.70
N THR A 25 -13.09 0.84 12.91
CA THR A 25 -12.25 1.44 13.95
C THR A 25 -10.76 1.31 13.62
N ASP A 26 -9.89 2.11 14.25
CA ASP A 26 -8.44 2.05 14.02
C ASP A 26 -7.87 0.64 14.26
N ASP A 27 -8.30 -0.06 15.31
CA ASP A 27 -7.86 -1.43 15.60
C ASP A 27 -8.28 -2.41 14.49
N GLU A 28 -9.49 -2.27 13.96
CA GLU A 28 -9.99 -3.09 12.85
C GLU A 28 -9.23 -2.78 11.55
N ARG A 29 -8.96 -1.51 11.27
CA ARG A 29 -8.14 -1.09 10.12
C ARG A 29 -6.74 -1.69 10.20
N LEU A 30 -6.09 -1.60 11.37
CA LEU A 30 -4.77 -2.20 11.61
C LEU A 30 -4.81 -3.72 11.46
N ALA A 31 -5.89 -4.39 11.90
CA ALA A 31 -6.04 -5.83 11.75
C ALA A 31 -6.11 -6.25 10.27
N VAL A 32 -6.90 -5.53 9.46
CA VAL A 32 -7.01 -5.78 8.01
C VAL A 32 -5.67 -5.57 7.32
N LEU A 33 -4.96 -4.47 7.61
CA LEU A 33 -3.65 -4.22 7.00
C LEU A 33 -2.61 -5.28 7.38
N ARG A 34 -2.62 -5.76 8.63
CA ARG A 34 -1.74 -6.86 9.06
C ARG A 34 -2.09 -8.18 8.36
N GLU A 35 -3.36 -8.43 8.08
CA GLU A 35 -3.80 -9.62 7.34
C GLU A 35 -3.26 -9.61 5.91
N ILE A 36 -3.45 -8.50 5.19
CA ILE A 36 -2.96 -8.31 3.81
C ILE A 36 -1.43 -8.43 3.77
N LEU A 37 -0.74 -7.60 4.56
CA LEU A 37 0.72 -7.47 4.49
C LEU A 37 1.45 -8.66 5.12
N GLY A 38 0.83 -9.36 6.08
CA GLY A 38 1.35 -10.61 6.63
C GLY A 38 1.12 -11.82 5.72
N GLY A 39 0.16 -11.72 4.80
CA GLY A 39 -0.24 -12.80 3.91
C GLY A 39 0.36 -12.74 2.50
N VAL A 40 1.26 -11.80 2.19
CA VAL A 40 1.81 -11.58 0.83
C VAL A 40 2.33 -12.87 0.17
N SER A 41 3.02 -13.73 0.92
CA SER A 41 3.52 -15.02 0.39
C SER A 41 2.45 -16.04 0.00
N ARG A 42 1.19 -15.79 0.40
CA ARG A 42 0.03 -16.66 0.15
C ARG A 42 -0.82 -16.17 -1.02
N ILE A 43 -0.44 -15.07 -1.66
CA ILE A 43 -1.13 -14.58 -2.87
C ILE A 43 -1.08 -15.67 -3.95
N GLY A 44 -2.23 -15.92 -4.57
CA GLY A 44 -2.42 -17.03 -5.52
C GLY A 44 -2.70 -18.39 -4.87
N GLU A 45 -2.61 -18.53 -3.54
CA GLU A 45 -3.05 -19.74 -2.85
C GLU A 45 -4.58 -19.86 -2.85
N ARG A 46 -5.08 -21.08 -3.00
CA ARG A 46 -6.52 -21.33 -2.94
C ARG A 46 -7.08 -20.97 -1.56
N GLY A 47 -8.02 -20.04 -1.52
CA GLY A 47 -8.67 -19.58 -0.28
C GLY A 47 -7.95 -18.44 0.44
N PHE A 48 -7.05 -17.75 -0.26
CA PHE A 48 -6.56 -16.44 0.13
C PHE A 48 -7.18 -15.40 -0.81
N ASP A 49 -7.92 -14.45 -0.26
CA ASP A 49 -8.83 -13.57 -1.02
C ASP A 49 -8.19 -12.21 -1.39
N TRP A 50 -6.89 -12.03 -1.12
CA TRP A 50 -6.16 -10.80 -1.41
C TRP A 50 -5.26 -10.96 -2.63
N PHE A 51 -5.14 -9.87 -3.39
CA PHE A 51 -4.37 -9.75 -4.62
C PHE A 51 -3.13 -8.87 -4.42
N GLU A 52 -2.27 -8.86 -5.42
CA GLU A 52 -1.06 -8.04 -5.45
C GLU A 52 -1.37 -6.55 -5.30
N GLN A 53 -2.45 -6.07 -5.94
CA GLN A 53 -2.89 -4.68 -5.81
C GLN A 53 -3.27 -4.32 -4.37
N ASP A 54 -3.91 -5.23 -3.62
CA ASP A 54 -4.27 -4.99 -2.22
C ASP A 54 -3.03 -4.76 -1.35
N VAL A 55 -1.91 -5.40 -1.69
CA VAL A 55 -0.62 -5.19 -1.00
C VAL A 55 -0.09 -3.78 -1.26
N VAL A 56 -0.17 -3.30 -2.51
CA VAL A 56 0.27 -1.95 -2.89
C VAL A 56 -0.61 -0.90 -2.20
N ASP A 57 -1.92 -1.10 -2.22
CA ASP A 57 -2.90 -0.21 -1.58
C ASP A 57 -2.72 -0.19 -0.05
N ALA A 58 -2.52 -1.36 0.58
CA ALA A 58 -2.23 -1.46 2.01
C ALA A 58 -0.89 -0.79 2.37
N ALA A 59 0.15 -0.98 1.57
CA ALA A 59 1.44 -0.33 1.79
C ALA A 59 1.36 1.19 1.63
N ALA A 60 0.59 1.69 0.66
CA ALA A 60 0.30 3.10 0.48
C ALA A 60 -0.40 3.68 1.71
N LEU A 61 -1.45 3.02 2.23
CA LEU A 61 -2.15 3.50 3.43
C LEU A 61 -1.25 3.53 4.66
N VAL A 62 -0.40 2.51 4.85
CA VAL A 62 0.60 2.51 5.92
C VAL A 62 1.57 3.69 5.76
N ALA A 63 2.03 3.97 4.53
CA ALA A 63 2.93 5.08 4.26
C ALA A 63 2.27 6.45 4.50
N LEU A 64 0.99 6.61 4.15
CA LEU A 64 0.22 7.82 4.48
C LEU A 64 0.04 8.00 5.99
N SER A 65 -0.03 6.88 6.73
CA SER A 65 -0.26 6.84 8.16
C SER A 65 0.99 6.99 9.04
N VAL A 66 2.20 6.98 8.46
CA VAL A 66 3.41 7.32 9.23
C VAL A 66 3.58 8.84 9.38
N PRO A 67 4.28 9.31 10.43
CA PRO A 67 4.54 10.73 10.61
C PRO A 67 5.21 11.37 9.39
N GLY A 68 4.62 12.45 8.85
CA GLY A 68 5.12 13.13 7.66
C GLY A 68 4.79 12.43 6.34
N GLY A 69 4.02 11.33 6.36
CA GLY A 69 3.72 10.51 5.19
C GLY A 69 2.84 11.22 4.17
N MET A 70 1.74 11.82 4.65
CA MET A 70 0.83 12.62 3.82
C MET A 70 1.57 13.75 3.07
N GLU A 71 2.46 14.47 3.75
CA GLU A 71 3.24 15.55 3.13
C GLU A 71 4.23 15.02 2.09
N GLN A 72 4.89 13.90 2.37
CA GLN A 72 5.87 13.30 1.45
C GLN A 72 5.22 12.67 0.21
N LEU A 73 3.96 12.25 0.30
CA LEU A 73 3.22 11.65 -0.81
C LEU A 73 2.21 12.63 -1.46
N ALA A 74 2.29 13.93 -1.16
CA ALA A 74 1.35 14.93 -1.66
C ALA A 74 1.23 14.98 -3.20
N ASP A 75 2.31 14.67 -3.91
CA ASP A 75 2.36 14.69 -5.37
C ASP A 75 1.60 13.52 -6.02
N ILE A 76 1.28 12.46 -5.26
CA ILE A 76 0.49 11.30 -5.73
C ILE A 76 -1.02 11.59 -5.64
N GLY A 77 -1.40 12.71 -5.01
CA GLY A 77 -2.79 13.07 -4.75
C GLY A 77 -3.37 12.29 -3.57
N HIS A 78 -4.20 12.97 -2.78
CA HIS A 78 -4.89 12.37 -1.64
C HIS A 78 -6.41 12.55 -1.82
N GLY A 79 -7.14 11.44 -1.90
CA GLY A 79 -8.59 11.36 -2.00
C GLY A 79 -9.24 10.83 -0.71
N ALA A 80 -10.04 9.77 -0.85
CA ALA A 80 -10.80 9.16 0.25
C ALA A 80 -9.91 8.48 1.31
N GLU A 81 -8.68 8.09 0.93
CA GLU A 81 -7.65 7.51 1.77
C GLU A 81 -7.25 8.42 2.95
N ALA A 82 -7.32 9.75 2.79
CA ALA A 82 -7.05 10.70 3.86
C ALA A 82 -8.01 10.53 5.07
N ALA A 83 -9.23 10.05 4.82
CA ALA A 83 -10.24 9.81 5.86
C ALA A 83 -10.04 8.47 6.61
N VAL A 84 -9.19 7.59 6.08
CA VAL A 84 -8.92 6.26 6.65
C VAL A 84 -7.48 6.09 7.15
N VAL A 85 -6.68 7.15 7.14
CA VAL A 85 -5.37 7.21 7.80
C VAL A 85 -5.52 6.78 9.26
N ILE A 86 -4.59 5.96 9.74
CA ILE A 86 -4.71 5.27 11.02
C ILE A 86 -3.64 5.74 11.99
N GLY A 87 -4.03 6.00 13.23
CA GLY A 87 -3.06 6.20 14.31
C GLY A 87 -2.34 4.90 14.67
N GLY A 88 -1.12 5.02 15.22
CA GLY A 88 -0.47 3.88 15.90
C GLY A 88 0.13 2.82 14.98
N VAL A 89 0.48 3.16 13.73
CA VAL A 89 1.31 2.30 12.88
C VAL A 89 2.64 2.00 13.59
N ASP A 90 2.79 0.74 14.02
CA ASP A 90 4.02 0.27 14.65
C ASP A 90 5.10 -0.08 13.62
N ILE A 91 6.33 -0.26 14.11
CA ILE A 91 7.48 -0.59 13.26
C ILE A 91 7.31 -1.93 12.54
N GLY A 92 6.62 -2.90 13.14
CA GLY A 92 6.37 -4.20 12.54
C GLY A 92 5.46 -4.09 11.32
N LEU A 93 4.34 -3.40 11.44
CA LEU A 93 3.41 -3.16 10.33
C LEU A 93 4.08 -2.37 9.21
N ARG A 94 4.86 -1.35 9.56
CA ARG A 94 5.67 -0.58 8.60
C ARG A 94 6.68 -1.46 7.86
N THR A 95 7.37 -2.36 8.56
CA THR A 95 8.30 -3.31 7.94
C THR A 95 7.57 -4.28 7.03
N GLN A 96 6.41 -4.80 7.43
CA GLN A 96 5.59 -5.67 6.58
C GLN A 96 5.12 -4.96 5.30
N ALA A 97 4.70 -3.70 5.42
CA ALA A 97 4.33 -2.85 4.27
C ALA A 97 5.50 -2.71 3.29
N LEU A 98 6.70 -2.41 3.80
CA LEU A 98 7.89 -2.27 2.96
C LEU A 98 8.25 -3.58 2.26
N VAL A 99 8.29 -4.69 3.01
CA VAL A 99 8.61 -6.01 2.44
C VAL A 99 7.58 -6.44 1.41
N GLY A 100 6.28 -6.24 1.69
CA GLY A 100 5.21 -6.54 0.75
C GLY A 100 5.35 -5.77 -0.55
N LEU A 101 5.56 -4.46 -0.46
CA LEU A 101 5.76 -3.60 -1.62
C LEU A 101 7.03 -3.97 -2.41
N GLU A 102 8.13 -4.29 -1.73
CA GLU A 102 9.36 -4.75 -2.38
C GLU A 102 9.18 -6.07 -3.12
N LEU A 103 8.29 -6.97 -2.66
CA LEU A 103 7.93 -8.19 -3.38
C LEU A 103 7.10 -7.91 -4.63
N MET A 104 6.18 -6.94 -4.58
CA MET A 104 5.39 -6.53 -5.75
C MET A 104 6.26 -5.91 -6.85
N LEU A 105 7.40 -5.31 -6.47
CA LEU A 105 8.37 -4.71 -7.39
C LEU A 105 9.37 -5.70 -7.99
N GLN A 106 9.28 -6.99 -7.68
CA GLN A 106 10.20 -7.98 -8.24
C GLN A 106 9.76 -8.41 -9.65
N PRO A 107 10.69 -8.49 -10.62
CA PRO A 107 10.40 -9.10 -11.91
C PRO A 107 9.86 -10.53 -11.76
N GLY A 108 8.77 -10.85 -12.48
CA GLY A 108 8.06 -12.12 -12.36
C GLY A 108 6.94 -12.12 -11.32
N ASN A 109 6.68 -10.99 -10.66
CA ASN A 109 5.41 -10.75 -9.97
C ASN A 109 4.39 -10.20 -10.97
N ASP A 110 3.15 -10.71 -10.94
CA ASP A 110 2.10 -10.32 -11.88
C ASP A 110 1.82 -8.81 -11.87
N TRP A 111 1.94 -8.14 -10.73
CA TRP A 111 1.77 -6.69 -10.63
C TRP A 111 2.92 -5.93 -11.32
N HIS A 112 4.16 -6.32 -11.06
CA HIS A 112 5.33 -5.76 -11.75
C HIS A 112 5.22 -5.94 -13.25
N ASP A 113 4.90 -7.15 -13.71
CA ASP A 113 4.83 -7.48 -15.13
C ASP A 113 3.63 -6.83 -15.83
N THR A 114 2.61 -6.42 -15.08
CA THR A 114 1.47 -5.67 -15.63
C THR A 114 1.76 -4.17 -15.74
N TRP A 115 2.42 -3.60 -14.73
CA TRP A 115 2.47 -2.14 -14.55
C TRP A 115 3.84 -1.51 -14.80
N ILE A 116 4.91 -2.30 -14.70
CA ILE A 116 6.29 -1.84 -14.87
C ILE A 116 6.89 -2.37 -16.17
N ASP A 117 6.76 -3.67 -16.46
CA ASP A 117 7.29 -4.37 -17.66
C ASP A 117 8.47 -3.67 -18.39
N GLY A 118 9.58 -3.49 -17.69
CA GLY A 118 10.82 -2.94 -18.26
C GLY A 118 10.87 -1.41 -18.43
N ASP A 119 9.82 -0.68 -18.05
CA ASP A 119 9.78 0.78 -17.93
C ASP A 119 9.84 1.20 -16.46
N GLU A 120 11.06 1.29 -15.92
CA GLU A 120 11.30 1.75 -14.54
C GLU A 120 10.90 3.23 -14.32
N ASP A 121 10.68 3.98 -15.40
CA ASP A 121 10.20 5.36 -15.38
C ASP A 121 8.67 5.45 -15.53
N CYS A 122 7.95 4.33 -15.51
CA CYS A 122 6.49 4.37 -15.54
C CYS A 122 5.91 4.93 -14.22
N GLU A 123 4.64 5.31 -14.27
CA GLU A 123 3.92 5.85 -13.11
C GLU A 123 3.82 4.87 -11.95
N GLY A 124 3.61 3.58 -12.23
CA GLY A 124 3.56 2.54 -11.19
C GLY A 124 4.85 2.38 -10.42
N ALA A 125 5.98 2.33 -11.14
CA ALA A 125 7.31 2.27 -10.54
C ALA A 125 7.58 3.52 -9.68
N ARG A 126 7.33 4.72 -10.22
CA ARG A 126 7.53 5.99 -9.47
C ARG A 126 6.73 6.00 -8.17
N THR A 127 5.45 5.65 -8.22
CA THR A 127 4.55 5.67 -7.06
C THR A 127 4.98 4.65 -6.01
N ALA A 128 5.25 3.41 -6.41
CA ALA A 128 5.74 2.38 -5.50
C ALA A 128 7.10 2.76 -4.88
N HIS A 129 8.02 3.35 -5.63
CA HIS A 129 9.28 3.84 -5.09
C HIS A 129 9.10 5.00 -4.09
N ALA A 130 8.16 5.91 -4.32
CA ALA A 130 7.83 6.99 -3.40
C ALA A 130 7.26 6.45 -2.08
N ILE A 131 6.31 5.51 -2.15
CA ILE A 131 5.76 4.81 -0.97
C ILE A 131 6.88 4.11 -0.20
N ALA A 132 7.74 3.37 -0.89
CA ALA A 132 8.86 2.68 -0.27
C ALA A 132 9.85 3.67 0.38
N ALA A 133 10.08 4.83 -0.21
CA ALA A 133 10.93 5.88 0.39
C ALA A 133 10.34 6.37 1.72
N VAL A 134 9.05 6.66 1.78
CA VAL A 134 8.36 7.04 3.03
C VAL A 134 8.43 5.93 4.07
N LEU A 135 8.19 4.67 3.67
CA LEU A 135 8.31 3.51 4.54
C LEU A 135 9.75 3.24 4.98
N ARG A 136 10.78 3.76 4.32
CA ARG A 136 12.19 3.68 4.75
C ARG A 136 12.66 4.87 5.58
N SER A 137 12.04 6.04 5.40
CA SER A 137 12.37 7.27 6.14
C SER A 137 12.12 7.10 7.64
N SER A 138 13.11 6.58 8.35
CA SER A 138 13.12 6.46 9.81
C SER A 138 12.68 7.79 10.39
N SER A 139 11.52 7.83 11.06
CA SER A 139 11.10 9.06 11.71
C SER A 139 12.06 9.25 12.88
N VAL A 140 13.09 10.07 12.67
CA VAL A 140 13.85 10.66 13.76
C VAL A 140 12.83 11.49 14.55
N LEU A 141 12.43 10.97 15.71
CA LEU A 141 11.67 11.74 16.69
C LEU A 141 12.51 12.96 17.10
N PRO A 142 11.94 14.17 17.19
CA PRO A 142 12.60 15.27 17.89
C PRO A 142 12.69 14.90 19.38
N GLY A 143 13.91 14.89 19.91
CA GLY A 143 14.17 14.87 21.36
C GLY A 143 13.97 16.23 22.00
#